data_AF-M4BQD5-F1
#
_entry.id   AF-M4BQD5-F1
#
_cell.length_a   1.000
_cell.length_b   1.000
_cell.length_c   1.000
_cell.angle_alpha   90.00
_cell.angle_beta   90.00
_cell.angle_gamma   90.00
#
_symmetry.space_group_name_H-M   'P 1'
#
loop_
_entity.id
_entity.type
_entity.pdbx_description
1 polymer ?
#
loop_
_entity_poly.entity_id
_entity_poly.type
_entity_poly.pdbx_seq_one_letter_code
_entity_poly.pdbx_strand_id
1 'polypeptide(L)'
;MEGIKVFAPDEKHVWIPGVICGASSDGKQLTVRLDEVVGPRDASVLELIPSERELKSLTGSQRSVDLTEALECFNTSVDAAENTKSSLPLQNSSESANGFEDMILVDHLHEASILYNLRRRFFHQLPCTTDLHCGEPVSMAGSLLQGAYGKVQ
;
A
#
# COMPACT_ATOMS: atom_id res chain seq x y z
N MET A 1 19.56 -11.68 -5.76
CA MET A 1 18.18 -11.14 -5.68
C MET A 1 18.08 -9.98 -4.69
N GLU A 2 19.20 -9.46 -4.18
CA GLU A 2 19.19 -8.32 -3.27
C GLU A 2 18.81 -7.04 -4.01
N GLY A 3 18.11 -6.14 -3.32
CA GLY A 3 17.67 -4.86 -3.87
C GLY A 3 16.31 -4.89 -4.60
N ILE A 4 15.70 -6.07 -4.75
CA ILE A 4 14.37 -6.20 -5.38
C ILE A 4 13.29 -5.74 -4.41
N LYS A 5 12.42 -4.83 -4.86
CA LYS A 5 11.28 -4.34 -4.10
C LYS A 5 10.10 -5.29 -4.21
N VAL A 6 9.60 -5.73 -3.06
CA VAL A 6 8.54 -6.73 -2.94
C VAL A 6 7.54 -6.34 -1.85
N PHE A 7 6.41 -7.05 -1.79
CA PHE A 7 5.52 -7.04 -0.65
C PHE A 7 5.74 -8.31 0.18
N ALA A 8 6.04 -8.13 1.46
CA ALA A 8 6.16 -9.21 2.42
C ALA A 8 4.80 -9.46 3.10
N PRO A 9 4.38 -10.73 3.28
CA PRO A 9 3.16 -11.05 4.00
C PRO A 9 3.25 -10.66 5.48
N ASP A 10 2.14 -10.23 6.07
CA ASP A 10 2.04 -9.91 7.48
C ASP A 10 0.65 -10.28 8.03
N GLU A 11 0.59 -10.90 9.21
CA GLU A 11 -0.67 -11.38 9.80
C GLU A 11 -1.66 -10.25 10.13
N LYS A 12 -1.15 -9.07 10.47
CA LYS A 12 -1.99 -7.93 10.89
C LYS A 12 -2.22 -6.94 9.77
N HIS A 13 -1.24 -6.79 8.89
CA HIS A 13 -1.23 -5.77 7.85
C HIS A 13 -1.40 -6.32 6.44
N VAL A 14 -1.58 -7.64 6.30
CA VAL A 14 -1.76 -8.38 5.05
C VAL A 14 -0.49 -8.36 4.18
N TRP A 15 -0.10 -7.17 3.69
CA TRP A 15 1.07 -6.94 2.85
C TRP A 15 1.83 -5.68 3.28
N ILE A 16 3.14 -5.82 3.51
CA ILE A 16 4.03 -4.71 3.86
C ILE A 16 5.11 -4.55 2.78
N PRO A 17 5.33 -3.35 2.21
CA PRO A 17 6.40 -3.14 1.25
C PRO A 17 7.77 -3.37 1.90
N GLY A 18 8.71 -3.88 1.14
CA GLY A 18 10.10 -4.00 1.55
C GLY A 18 11.03 -4.34 0.41
N VAL A 19 12.30 -4.54 0.75
CA VAL A 19 13.38 -4.88 -0.17
C VAL A 19 14.04 -6.19 0.26
N ILE A 20 14.28 -7.08 -0.69
CA ILE A 20 15.03 -8.31 -0.43
C ILE A 20 16.48 -7.94 -0.09
N CYS A 21 16.94 -8.38 1.08
CA CYS A 21 18.29 -8.18 1.57
C CYS A 21 19.13 -9.47 1.58
N GLY A 22 18.50 -10.62 1.38
CA GLY A 22 19.20 -11.90 1.35
C GLY A 22 18.27 -13.05 1.01
N ALA A 23 18.85 -14.19 0.68
CA ALA A 23 18.15 -15.44 0.47
C ALA A 23 18.96 -16.58 1.10
N SER A 24 18.25 -17.56 1.68
CA SER A 24 18.85 -18.80 2.14
C SER A 24 19.45 -19.58 0.95
N SER A 25 20.43 -20.45 1.23
CA SER A 25 21.11 -21.28 0.22
C SER A 25 20.17 -22.24 -0.51
N ASP A 26 19.04 -22.60 0.10
CA ASP A 26 17.99 -23.43 -0.50
C ASP A 26 16.98 -22.62 -1.35
N GLY A 27 17.05 -21.28 -1.30
CA GLY A 27 16.16 -20.39 -2.02
C GLY A 27 14.72 -20.36 -1.52
N LYS A 28 14.39 -21.03 -0.40
CA LYS A 28 13.03 -21.10 0.15
C LYS A 28 12.73 -19.98 1.11
N GLN A 29 13.75 -19.46 1.78
CA GLN A 29 13.62 -18.35 2.72
C GLN A 29 14.26 -17.08 2.17
N LEU A 30 13.53 -15.98 2.27
CA LEU A 30 13.99 -14.65 1.91
C LEU A 30 14.07 -13.76 3.15
N THR A 31 15.14 -12.98 3.25
CA THR A 31 15.22 -11.90 4.23
C THR A 31 14.80 -10.60 3.58
N VAL A 32 13.73 -9.99 4.08
CA VAL A 32 13.16 -8.74 3.54
C VAL A 32 13.29 -7.65 4.59
N ARG A 33 13.88 -6.51 4.23
CA ARG A 33 13.84 -5.30 5.06
C ARG A 33 12.59 -4.51 4.70
N LEU A 34 11.77 -4.19 5.68
CA LEU A 34 10.51 -3.49 5.48
C LEU A 34 10.74 -1.99 5.22
N ASP A 35 9.98 -1.46 4.26
CA ASP A 35 9.98 -0.05 3.88
C ASP A 35 8.89 0.72 4.63
N GLU A 36 9.00 2.05 4.64
CA GLU A 36 7.97 2.91 5.20
C GLU A 36 6.67 2.81 4.40
N VAL A 37 5.54 2.72 5.11
CA VAL A 37 4.21 2.72 4.51
C VAL A 37 3.60 4.11 4.66
N VAL A 38 3.04 4.65 3.58
CA VAL A 38 2.26 5.89 3.62
C VAL A 38 1.16 5.77 4.68
N GLY A 39 1.07 6.77 5.57
CA GLY A 39 0.12 6.79 6.68
C GLY A 39 -0.29 8.22 7.06
N PRO A 40 -0.94 8.40 8.22
CA PRO A 40 -1.32 9.71 8.73
C PRO A 40 -0.11 10.64 8.86
N ARG A 41 -0.22 11.87 8.32
CA ARG A 41 0.81 12.91 8.48
C ARG A 41 0.80 13.53 9.88
N ASP A 42 -0.36 13.52 10.53
CA ASP A 42 -0.54 14.06 11.87
C ASP A 42 -0.13 13.01 12.92
N ALA A 43 0.84 13.38 13.75
CA ALA A 43 1.35 12.52 14.83
C ALA A 43 0.27 12.20 15.87
N SER A 44 -0.66 13.12 16.14
CA SER A 44 -1.77 12.86 17.07
C SER A 44 -2.71 11.80 16.51
N VAL A 45 -2.95 11.79 15.19
CA VAL A 45 -3.76 10.75 14.52
C VAL A 45 -3.05 9.39 14.54
N LEU A 46 -1.73 9.39 14.32
CA LEU A 46 -0.93 8.17 14.36
C LEU A 46 -0.97 7.49 15.74
N GLU A 47 -0.96 8.27 16.82
CA GLU A 47 -1.06 7.70 18.18
C GLU A 47 -2.45 7.14 18.51
N LEU A 48 -3.49 7.58 17.80
CA LEU A 48 -4.86 7.10 17.99
C LEU A 48 -5.16 5.79 17.26
N ILE A 49 -4.38 5.43 16.24
CA ILE A 49 -4.62 4.25 15.41
C ILE A 49 -3.50 3.21 15.67
N PRO A 50 -3.76 2.16 16.47
CA PRO A 50 -2.73 1.19 16.84
C PRO A 50 -2.03 0.54 15.65
N SER A 51 -2.77 0.20 14.59
CA SER A 51 -2.22 -0.40 13.38
C SER A 51 -1.24 0.53 12.65
N GLU A 52 -1.45 1.85 12.69
CA GLU A 52 -0.55 2.84 12.07
C GLU A 52 0.73 3.01 12.88
N ARG A 53 0.62 3.01 14.22
CA ARG A 53 1.78 3.01 15.11
C ARG A 53 2.64 1.76 14.90
N GLU A 54 2.01 0.59 14.78
CA GLU A 54 2.69 -0.68 14.52
C GLU A 54 3.40 -0.66 13.15
N LEU A 55 2.73 -0.26 12.06
CA LEU A 55 3.38 -0.13 10.75
C LEU A 55 4.61 0.78 10.76
N LYS A 56 4.53 1.89 11.50
CA LYS A 56 5.66 2.82 11.62
C LYS A 56 6.83 2.22 12.40
N SER A 57 6.59 1.40 13.42
CA SER A 57 7.66 0.74 14.18
C SER A 57 8.33 -0.40 13.41
N LEU A 58 7.64 -0.98 12.43
CA LEU A 58 8.18 -2.02 11.55
C LEU A 58 9.15 -1.49 10.48
N THR A 59 9.15 -0.19 10.21
CA THR A 59 9.99 0.41 9.16
C THR A 59 11.47 0.17 9.44
N GLY A 60 12.21 -0.36 8.45
CA GLY A 60 13.63 -0.68 8.55
C GLY A 60 13.93 -2.00 9.28
N SER A 61 12.95 -2.64 9.92
CA SER A 61 13.11 -3.98 10.50
C SER A 61 13.26 -5.05 9.40
N GLN A 62 13.81 -6.20 9.75
CA GLN A 62 13.97 -7.33 8.82
C GLN A 62 13.03 -8.48 9.20
N ARG A 63 12.46 -9.13 8.18
CA ARG A 63 11.60 -10.31 8.28
C ARG A 63 12.21 -11.46 7.49
N SER A 64 12.21 -12.66 8.08
CA SER A 64 12.42 -13.89 7.31
C SER A 64 11.07 -14.36 6.80
N VAL A 65 10.97 -14.62 5.49
CA VAL A 65 9.74 -15.06 4.83
C VAL A 65 10.02 -16.43 4.20
N ASP A 66 9.29 -17.45 4.63
CA ASP A 66 9.27 -18.75 3.96
C ASP A 66 8.30 -18.68 2.78
N LEU A 67 8.82 -18.91 1.58
CA LEU A 67 8.04 -18.86 0.35
C LEU A 67 7.03 -20.00 0.24
N THR A 68 7.22 -21.10 0.96
CA THR A 68 6.28 -22.23 0.95
C THR A 68 4.99 -21.83 1.67
N GLU A 69 5.12 -21.25 2.86
CA GLU A 69 4.00 -20.82 3.71
C GLU A 69 3.33 -19.56 3.14
N ALA A 70 4.12 -18.61 2.61
CA ALA A 70 3.59 -17.38 2.04
C ALA A 70 2.64 -17.62 0.86
N LEU A 71 2.89 -18.66 0.04
CA LEU A 71 2.03 -19.00 -1.09
C LEU A 71 0.71 -19.66 -0.65
N GLU A 72 0.74 -20.43 0.44
CA GLU A 72 -0.44 -21.08 1.01
C GLU A 72 -1.42 -20.07 1.64
N CYS A 73 -0.90 -19.03 2.30
CA CYS A 73 -1.73 -18.04 2.98
C CYS A 73 -2.43 -17.04 2.05
N PHE A 74 -1.95 -16.84 0.81
CA PHE A 74 -2.39 -15.73 -0.04
C PHE A 74 -2.97 -16.11 -1.40
N ASN A 75 -3.35 -17.39 -1.59
CA ASN A 75 -4.04 -17.87 -2.80
C ASN A 75 -3.41 -17.42 -4.13
N THR A 76 -2.08 -17.28 -4.20
CA THR A 76 -1.36 -16.98 -5.45
C THR A 76 -1.28 -18.20 -6.38
N SER A 77 -1.96 -19.29 -6.03
CA SER A 77 -2.01 -20.56 -6.73
C SER A 77 -3.07 -20.52 -7.85
N VAL A 78 -2.70 -19.95 -9.00
CA VAL A 78 -3.27 -20.43 -10.27
C VAL A 78 -2.36 -21.56 -10.72
N ASP A 79 -2.91 -22.77 -10.76
CA ASP A 79 -2.29 -24.05 -11.16
C ASP A 79 -0.80 -23.96 -11.55
N ALA A 80 0.07 -24.26 -10.57
CA ALA A 80 1.50 -24.31 -10.76
C ALA A 80 1.85 -25.44 -11.74
N ALA A 81 1.88 -25.12 -13.02
CA ALA A 81 2.73 -25.81 -13.96
C ALA A 81 4.15 -25.83 -13.35
N GLU A 82 4.68 -27.03 -13.15
CA GLU A 82 6.03 -27.29 -12.66
C GLU A 82 7.00 -26.29 -13.31
N ASN A 83 7.68 -25.47 -12.48
CA ASN A 83 8.70 -24.45 -12.84
C ASN A 83 8.31 -22.97 -12.64
N THR A 84 7.15 -22.64 -12.04
CA THR A 84 6.92 -21.27 -11.54
C THR A 84 7.68 -21.07 -10.22
N LYS A 85 8.79 -20.35 -10.29
CA LYS A 85 9.63 -19.97 -9.15
C LYS A 85 8.79 -19.21 -8.12
N SER A 86 8.56 -19.81 -6.95
CA SER A 86 7.95 -19.15 -5.79
C SER A 86 8.60 -17.79 -5.57
N SER A 87 7.82 -16.72 -5.61
CA SER A 87 8.34 -15.35 -5.45
C SER A 87 7.31 -14.47 -4.77
N LEU A 88 7.81 -13.47 -4.05
CA LEU A 88 6.95 -12.47 -3.41
C LEU A 88 6.38 -11.50 -4.44
N PRO A 89 5.17 -10.96 -4.22
CA PRO A 89 4.59 -9.97 -5.11
C PRO A 89 5.52 -8.77 -5.28
N LEU A 90 5.76 -8.35 -6.52
CA LEU A 90 6.69 -7.28 -6.84
C LEU A 90 6.05 -5.91 -6.58
N GLN A 91 6.84 -4.95 -6.12
CA GLN A 91 6.35 -3.56 -6.07
C GLN A 91 6.35 -2.95 -7.47
N ASN A 92 5.30 -2.19 -7.77
CA ASN A 92 5.24 -1.38 -8.97
C ASN A 92 6.14 -0.14 -8.84
N SER A 93 6.77 0.25 -9.95
CA SER A 93 7.49 1.52 -10.03
C SER A 93 6.48 2.64 -10.18
N SER A 94 6.02 3.22 -9.06
CA SER A 94 5.17 4.40 -9.12
C SER A 94 5.98 5.60 -9.61
N GLU A 95 5.66 6.14 -10.78
CA GLU A 95 6.24 7.42 -11.24
C GLU A 95 5.66 8.63 -10.49
N SER A 96 4.50 8.48 -9.83
CA SER A 96 3.83 9.56 -9.11
C SER A 96 3.90 9.37 -7.59
N ALA A 97 4.05 10.47 -6.85
CA ALA A 97 4.00 10.46 -5.38
C ALA A 97 2.65 9.96 -4.84
N ASN A 98 1.58 10.16 -5.61
CA ASN A 98 0.18 9.96 -5.20
C ASN A 98 -0.38 8.57 -5.50
N GLY A 99 0.35 7.72 -6.24
CA GLY A 99 -0.15 6.42 -6.72
C GLY A 99 -0.84 6.52 -8.09
N PHE A 100 -1.30 5.38 -8.58
CA PHE A 100 -1.96 5.23 -9.88
C PHE A 100 -3.43 5.63 -9.76
N GLU A 101 -3.89 6.51 -10.65
CA GLU A 101 -5.31 6.87 -10.77
C GLU A 101 -6.13 5.80 -11.46
N ASP A 102 -5.56 5.28 -12.55
CA ASP A 102 -6.07 4.14 -13.28
C ASP A 102 -5.22 2.90 -12.92
N MET A 103 -5.84 1.89 -12.29
CA MET A 103 -5.11 0.70 -11.86
C MET A 103 -4.76 -0.23 -13.01
N ILE A 104 -5.28 -0.02 -14.23
CA ILE A 104 -4.87 -0.81 -15.41
C ILE A 104 -3.43 -0.47 -15.84
N LEU A 105 -2.90 0.68 -15.41
CA LEU A 105 -1.54 1.12 -15.72
C LEU A 105 -0.48 0.48 -14.80
N VAL A 106 -0.90 -0.36 -13.86
CA VAL A 106 -0.05 -1.03 -12.89
C VAL A 106 0.60 -2.26 -13.54
N ASP A 107 1.94 -2.29 -13.63
CA ASP A 107 2.71 -3.38 -14.26
C ASP A 107 2.48 -4.76 -13.59
N HIS A 108 2.31 -4.75 -12.28
CA HIS A 108 2.13 -5.92 -11.43
C HIS A 108 0.82 -5.77 -10.66
N LEU A 109 -0.29 -6.18 -11.30
CA LEU A 109 -1.62 -6.12 -10.73
C LEU A 109 -1.94 -7.37 -9.89
N HIS A 110 -1.73 -7.26 -8.58
CA HIS A 110 -2.09 -8.25 -7.58
C HIS A 110 -2.65 -7.55 -6.34
N GLU A 111 -3.24 -8.32 -5.41
CA GLU A 111 -3.89 -7.80 -4.19
C GLU A 111 -3.01 -6.78 -3.45
N ALA A 112 -1.74 -7.12 -3.18
CA ALA A 112 -0.82 -6.20 -2.50
C ALA A 112 -0.67 -4.84 -3.20
N SER A 113 -0.61 -4.82 -4.54
CA SER A 113 -0.51 -3.58 -5.33
C SER A 113 -1.79 -2.77 -5.26
N ILE A 114 -2.95 -3.42 -5.29
CA ILE A 114 -4.27 -2.78 -5.19
C ILE A 114 -4.39 -2.12 -3.81
N LEU A 115 -4.18 -2.87 -2.73
CA LEU A 115 -4.29 -2.37 -1.36
C LEU A 115 -3.30 -1.23 -1.10
N TYR A 116 -2.07 -1.37 -1.57
CA TYR A 116 -1.06 -0.33 -1.41
C TYR A 116 -1.40 0.95 -2.18
N ASN A 117 -1.93 0.83 -3.40
CA ASN A 117 -2.36 1.97 -4.20
C ASN A 117 -3.54 2.71 -3.53
N LEU A 118 -4.56 1.97 -3.10
CA LEU A 118 -5.72 2.53 -2.39
C LEU A 118 -5.31 3.25 -1.11
N ARG A 119 -4.44 2.63 -0.31
CA ARG A 119 -3.90 3.24 0.91
C ARG A 119 -3.16 4.54 0.62
N ARG A 120 -2.27 4.54 -0.39
CA ARG A 120 -1.52 5.73 -0.78
C ARG A 120 -2.47 6.87 -1.17
N ARG A 121 -3.46 6.59 -2.02
CA ARG A 121 -4.46 7.58 -2.45
C ARG A 121 -5.34 8.08 -1.30
N PHE A 122 -5.76 7.20 -0.40
CA PHE A 122 -6.55 7.55 0.77
C PHE A 122 -5.85 8.61 1.63
N PHE A 123 -4.59 8.39 1.99
CA PHE A 123 -3.83 9.34 2.81
C PHE A 123 -3.41 10.62 2.07
N HIS A 124 -3.51 10.65 0.74
CA HIS A 124 -3.37 11.85 -0.07
C HIS A 124 -4.70 12.57 -0.34
N GLN A 125 -5.81 12.10 0.25
CA GLN A 125 -7.16 12.66 0.04
C GLN A 125 -7.61 12.58 -1.43
N LEU A 126 -7.17 11.54 -2.15
CA LEU A 126 -7.52 11.26 -3.54
C LEU A 126 -8.30 9.93 -3.67
N PRO A 127 -9.41 9.72 -2.91
CA PRO A 127 -9.99 8.40 -2.73
C PRO A 127 -10.58 7.78 -4.01
N CYS A 128 -10.94 8.57 -5.01
CA CYS A 128 -11.49 8.07 -6.27
C CYS A 128 -10.37 7.53 -7.18
N THR A 129 -10.44 6.25 -7.58
CA THR A 129 -9.69 5.69 -8.72
C THR A 129 -10.63 5.62 -9.93
N THR A 130 -10.14 5.87 -11.14
CA THR A 130 -10.98 6.09 -12.34
C THR A 130 -11.75 4.86 -12.84
N ASP A 131 -11.56 3.69 -12.23
CA ASP A 131 -12.39 2.50 -12.49
C ASP A 131 -13.88 2.68 -12.09
N LEU A 132 -14.20 3.72 -11.33
CA LEU A 132 -15.56 4.22 -11.17
C LEU A 132 -15.58 5.67 -11.64
N HIS A 133 -16.46 5.98 -12.60
CA HIS A 133 -16.80 7.36 -12.98
C HIS A 133 -17.29 8.13 -11.73
N CYS A 134 -16.36 8.70 -10.97
CA CYS A 134 -16.67 9.64 -9.92
C CYS A 134 -16.73 11.03 -10.55
N GLY A 135 -17.96 11.53 -10.69
CA GLY A 135 -18.24 12.89 -11.09
C GLY A 135 -17.57 13.93 -10.22
N GLU A 136 -17.49 15.13 -10.78
CA GLU A 136 -16.76 16.34 -10.39
C GLU A 136 -16.35 16.52 -8.90
N PRO A 137 -15.14 17.06 -8.65
CA PRO A 137 -14.71 17.39 -7.30
C PRO A 137 -15.54 18.57 -6.76
N VAL A 138 -16.37 18.31 -5.75
CA VAL A 138 -17.02 19.37 -4.98
C VAL A 138 -15.94 20.07 -4.14
N SER A 139 -15.52 21.23 -4.63
CA SER A 139 -14.64 22.18 -3.94
C SER A 139 -15.31 22.66 -2.64
N MET A 140 -15.02 21.99 -1.52
CA MET A 140 -15.27 22.50 -0.17
C MET A 140 -14.25 23.61 0.16
N ALA A 141 -14.38 24.75 -0.51
CA ALA A 141 -13.74 26.00 -0.13
C ALA A 141 -14.77 26.90 0.54
N GLY A 142 -14.44 27.37 1.74
CA GLY A 142 -15.36 28.02 2.66
C GLY A 142 -16.11 29.23 2.11
N SER A 143 -17.35 29.38 2.55
CA SER A 143 -18.10 30.63 2.55
C SER A 143 -19.04 30.64 3.74
N LEU A 144 -18.44 30.73 4.93
CA LEU A 144 -19.13 31.15 6.14
C LEU A 144 -19.06 32.68 6.19
N LEU A 145 -20.24 33.30 6.37
CA LEU A 145 -20.48 34.71 6.71
C LEU A 145 -20.44 35.75 5.57
N GLN A 146 -21.56 35.87 4.84
CA GLN A 146 -22.13 37.20 4.58
C GLN A 146 -23.61 37.12 4.15
N GLY A 147 -24.49 37.68 4.98
CA GLY A 147 -25.87 37.96 4.59
C GLY A 147 -26.86 37.94 5.74
N ALA A 148 -27.03 39.06 6.44
CA ALA A 148 -28.34 39.58 6.91
C ALA A 148 -28.15 40.76 7.89
N TYR A 149 -27.86 41.95 7.35
CA TYR A 149 -28.37 43.20 7.95
C TYR A 149 -29.08 43.97 6.83
N GLY A 150 -30.33 43.58 6.60
CA GLY A 150 -31.27 44.32 5.78
C GLY A 150 -31.99 45.36 6.64
N LYS A 151 -31.78 46.62 6.30
CA LYS A 151 -32.55 47.81 6.72
C LYS A 151 -34.06 47.53 6.76
N VAL A 152 -34.71 47.95 7.84
CA VAL A 152 -36.13 48.33 7.83
C VAL A 152 -36.16 49.84 8.06
N GLN A 153 -36.60 50.57 7.04
CA GLN A 153 -37.10 51.95 7.15
C GLN A 153 -38.60 51.88 7.42
#